data_AF-A0AAU4RF63-F1
#
_entry.id   AF-A0AAU4RF63-F1
#
_cell.length_a   1.000
_cell.length_b   1.000
_cell.length_c   1.000
_cell.angle_alpha   90.00
_cell.angle_beta   90.00
_cell.angle_gamma   90.00
#
_symmetry.space_group_name_H-M   'P 1'
#
loop_
_entity.id
_entity.type
_entity.pdbx_description
1 polymer ?
#
loop_
_entity_poly.entity_id
_entity_poly.type
_entity_poly.pdbx_seq_one_letter_code
_entity_poly.pdbx_strand_id
1 'polypeptide(L)'
;MGDRTRADLGVIRDCSDSLFRIHREFKEHGNPADGYHDDLGSDKLRDVFDEFSDTWKKTRKKLMEDIENLAKYTKTAADTYDEVDHKLAEALRDAKKNGKGKK
;
A
#
# COMPACT_ATOMS: atom_id res chain seq x y z
N MET A 1 7.57 9.24 22.46
CA MET A 1 6.15 8.83 22.35
C MET A 1 5.64 8.00 23.52
N GLY A 2 4.32 8.01 23.75
CA GLY A 2 3.64 7.00 24.57
C GLY A 2 3.35 5.72 23.76
N ASP A 3 3.17 4.58 24.45
CA ASP A 3 3.04 3.25 23.81
C ASP A 3 1.92 3.17 22.76
N ARG A 4 0.81 3.90 22.98
CA ARG A 4 -0.31 3.98 22.05
C ARG A 4 0.10 4.51 20.68
N THR A 5 0.88 5.58 20.61
CA THR A 5 1.27 6.18 19.33
C THR A 5 2.19 5.25 18.54
N ARG A 6 3.06 4.49 19.21
CA ARG A 6 3.90 3.47 18.55
C ARG A 6 3.06 2.31 18.01
N ALA A 7 2.06 1.85 18.77
CA ALA A 7 1.13 0.83 18.30
C ALA A 7 0.35 1.30 17.05
N ASP A 8 -0.13 2.54 17.06
CA ASP A 8 -0.85 3.12 15.93
C ASP A 8 0.03 3.20 14.67
N LEU A 9 1.32 3.56 14.80
CA LEU A 9 2.27 3.58 13.68
C LEU A 9 2.57 2.17 13.13
N GLY A 10 2.65 1.18 14.02
CA GLY A 10 2.76 -0.23 13.61
C GLY A 10 1.57 -0.66 12.75
N VAL A 11 0.35 -0.35 13.20
CA VAL A 11 -0.89 -0.67 12.46
C VAL A 11 -0.91 0.02 11.08
N ILE A 12 -0.48 1.27 11.00
CA ILE A 12 -0.38 2.02 9.73
C ILE A 12 0.62 1.32 8.80
N ARG A 13 1.79 0.91 9.29
CA ARG A 13 2.81 0.23 8.48
C ARG A 13 2.32 -1.14 7.99
N ASP A 14 1.67 -1.92 8.85
CA ASP A 14 1.07 -3.22 8.49
C ASP A 14 -0.04 -3.08 7.45
N CYS A 15 -0.83 -2.00 7.51
CA CYS A 15 -1.84 -1.67 6.51
C CYS A 15 -1.20 -1.40 5.14
N SER A 16 -0.12 -0.62 5.10
CA SER A 16 0.63 -0.36 3.86
C SER A 16 1.16 -1.66 3.24
N ASP A 17 1.77 -2.53 4.05
CA ASP A 17 2.29 -3.81 3.57
C ASP A 17 1.18 -4.73 3.04
N SER A 18 0.03 -4.74 3.70
CA SER A 18 -1.14 -5.50 3.26
C SER A 18 -1.68 -5.00 1.92
N LEU A 19 -1.74 -3.67 1.73
CA LEU A 19 -2.12 -3.07 0.45
C LEU A 19 -1.14 -3.42 -0.67
N PHE A 20 0.17 -3.38 -0.42
CA PHE A 20 1.16 -3.81 -1.41
C PHE A 20 1.03 -5.29 -1.78
N ARG A 21 0.69 -6.16 -0.83
CA ARG A 21 0.40 -7.57 -1.11
C ARG A 21 -0.80 -7.71 -2.03
N ILE A 22 -1.92 -7.04 -1.72
CA ILE A 22 -3.12 -7.07 -2.57
C ILE A 22 -2.79 -6.55 -3.98
N HIS A 23 -2.06 -5.44 -4.09
CA HIS A 23 -1.61 -4.92 -5.39
C HIS A 23 -0.81 -5.97 -6.18
N ARG A 24 0.10 -6.70 -5.52
CA ARG A 24 0.89 -7.76 -6.16
C ARG A 24 0.01 -8.92 -6.63
N GLU A 25 -0.95 -9.37 -5.81
CA GLU A 25 -1.88 -10.43 -6.20
C GLU A 25 -2.68 -10.03 -7.45
N PHE A 26 -3.20 -8.81 -7.48
CA PHE A 26 -3.84 -8.29 -8.69
C PHE A 26 -2.85 -8.28 -9.85
N LYS A 27 -1.61 -7.82 -9.68
CA LYS A 27 -0.60 -7.76 -10.75
C LYS A 27 -0.28 -9.13 -11.34
N GLU A 28 -0.15 -10.16 -10.51
CA GLU A 28 0.26 -11.52 -10.90
C GLU A 28 -0.92 -12.35 -11.46
N HIS A 29 -2.15 -12.12 -10.99
CA HIS A 29 -3.33 -12.90 -11.37
C HIS A 29 -4.32 -12.08 -12.19
N GLY A 30 -3.95 -11.86 -13.45
CA GLY A 30 -4.35 -10.62 -14.09
C GLY A 30 -5.68 -10.57 -14.82
N ASN A 31 -6.06 -11.63 -15.52
CA ASN A 31 -7.29 -11.65 -16.29
C ASN A 31 -7.93 -13.03 -16.23
N PRO A 32 -9.10 -13.17 -15.58
CA PRO A 32 -9.77 -14.46 -15.51
C PRO A 32 -10.34 -14.91 -16.86
N ALA A 33 -10.43 -14.01 -17.85
CA ALA A 33 -10.89 -14.34 -19.20
C ALA A 33 -9.75 -14.67 -20.18
N ASP A 34 -8.48 -14.43 -19.82
CA ASP A 34 -7.36 -14.76 -20.71
C ASP A 34 -7.34 -16.27 -20.98
N GLY A 35 -7.26 -16.63 -22.27
CA GLY A 35 -7.16 -18.02 -22.73
C GLY A 35 -8.48 -18.73 -23.02
N TYR A 36 -9.64 -18.16 -22.64
CA TYR A 36 -10.94 -18.82 -22.87
C TYR A 36 -11.54 -18.58 -24.26
N HIS A 37 -11.04 -17.61 -25.03
CA HIS A 37 -11.63 -17.20 -26.31
C HIS A 37 -11.80 -18.37 -27.30
N ASP A 38 -10.76 -19.21 -27.43
CA ASP A 38 -10.76 -20.30 -28.41
C ASP A 38 -11.58 -21.52 -27.94
N ASP A 39 -11.76 -21.67 -26.63
CA ASP A 39 -12.58 -22.72 -26.01
C ASP A 39 -14.09 -22.43 -26.13
N LEU A 40 -14.46 -21.17 -26.35
CA LEU A 40 -15.85 -20.77 -26.53
C LEU A 40 -16.31 -21.10 -27.94
N GLY A 41 -17.27 -22.02 -28.07
CA GLY A 41 -17.83 -22.43 -29.37
C GLY A 41 -18.87 -21.48 -29.97
N SER A 42 -19.23 -20.40 -29.27
CA SER A 42 -20.25 -19.43 -29.72
C SER A 42 -19.64 -18.05 -29.87
N ASP A 43 -19.80 -17.45 -31.05
CA ASP A 43 -19.31 -16.10 -31.34
C ASP A 43 -19.92 -15.05 -30.41
N LYS A 44 -21.22 -15.17 -30.09
CA LYS A 44 -21.87 -14.28 -29.13
C LYS A 44 -21.27 -14.40 -27.72
N LEU A 45 -20.87 -15.60 -27.31
CA LEU A 45 -20.21 -15.78 -26.01
C LEU A 45 -18.80 -15.20 -26.02
N ARG A 46 -18.07 -15.33 -27.15
CA ARG A 46 -16.76 -14.70 -27.35
C ARG A 46 -16.84 -13.19 -27.22
N ASP A 47 -17.76 -12.54 -27.93
CA ASP A 47 -17.94 -11.08 -27.87
C ASP A 47 -18.15 -10.56 -26.44
N VAL A 48 -19.00 -11.26 -25.66
CA VAL A 48 -19.28 -10.90 -24.26
C VAL A 48 -18.05 -11.13 -23.38
N PHE A 49 -17.30 -12.20 -23.61
CA PHE A 49 -16.06 -12.48 -22.88
C PHE A 49 -14.97 -11.45 -23.18
N ASP A 50 -14.85 -11.02 -24.43
CA ASP A 50 -13.90 -9.99 -24.86
C ASP A 50 -14.24 -8.63 -24.22
N GLU A 51 -15.52 -8.23 -24.22
CA GLU A 51 -15.97 -7.02 -23.54
C GLU A 51 -15.67 -7.06 -22.04
N PHE A 52 -15.93 -8.21 -21.40
CA PHE A 52 -15.61 -8.42 -19.99
C PHE A 52 -14.09 -8.36 -19.75
N SER A 53 -13.29 -9.03 -20.58
CA SER A 53 -11.83 -9.06 -20.51
C SER A 53 -11.22 -7.67 -20.59
N ASP A 54 -11.66 -6.86 -21.57
CA ASP A 54 -11.22 -5.49 -21.77
C ASP A 54 -11.62 -4.58 -20.60
N THR A 55 -12.87 -4.72 -20.14
CA THR A 55 -13.39 -3.94 -19.01
C THR A 55 -12.63 -4.29 -17.74
N TRP A 56 -12.43 -5.57 -17.45
CA TRP A 56 -11.66 -6.06 -16.32
C TRP A 56 -10.24 -5.54 -16.33
N LYS A 57 -9.56 -5.60 -17.49
CA LYS A 57 -8.19 -5.08 -17.63
C LYS A 57 -8.09 -3.60 -17.29
N LYS A 58 -9.04 -2.78 -17.78
CA LYS A 58 -9.09 -1.34 -17.50
C LYS A 58 -9.37 -1.05 -16.03
N THR A 59 -10.39 -1.68 -15.46
CA THR A 59 -10.80 -1.45 -14.06
C THR A 59 -9.75 -1.96 -13.08
N ARG A 60 -9.17 -3.14 -13.33
CA ARG A 60 -8.07 -3.71 -12.54
C ARG A 60 -6.84 -2.81 -12.56
N LYS A 61 -6.46 -2.27 -13.72
CA LYS A 61 -5.31 -1.35 -13.82
C LYS A 61 -5.52 -0.13 -12.92
N LYS A 62 -6.70 0.50 -12.99
CA LYS A 62 -7.04 1.64 -12.13
C LYS A 62 -7.04 1.28 -10.65
N LEU A 63 -7.64 0.14 -10.29
CA LEU A 63 -7.65 -0.35 -8.91
C LEU A 63 -6.23 -0.57 -8.37
N MET A 64 -5.33 -1.15 -9.18
CA MET A 64 -3.93 -1.33 -8.80
C MET A 64 -3.24 0.01 -8.55
N GLU A 65 -3.41 1.00 -9.44
CA GLU A 65 -2.85 2.35 -9.26
C GLU A 65 -3.36 2.99 -7.94
N ASP A 66 -4.66 2.88 -7.66
CA ASP A 66 -5.27 3.43 -6.44
C ASP A 66 -4.73 2.74 -5.16
N ILE A 67 -4.60 1.41 -5.18
CA ILE A 67 -4.03 0.64 -4.05
C ILE A 67 -2.57 0.99 -3.83
N GLU A 68 -1.78 1.09 -4.91
CA GLU A 68 -0.36 1.45 -4.81
C GLU A 68 -0.19 2.86 -4.22
N ASN A 69 -0.98 3.82 -4.67
CA ASN A 69 -0.96 5.18 -4.15
C ASN A 69 -1.32 5.23 -2.67
N LEU A 70 -2.38 4.53 -2.26
CA LEU A 70 -2.78 4.45 -0.86
C LEU A 70 -1.67 3.82 -0.01
N ALA A 71 -1.10 2.70 -0.45
CA ALA A 71 0.00 2.03 0.25
C ALA A 71 1.21 2.96 0.46
N LYS A 72 1.59 3.71 -0.59
CA LYS A 72 2.66 4.71 -0.51
C LYS A 72 2.35 5.82 0.48
N TYR A 73 1.14 6.38 0.47
CA TYR A 73 0.76 7.43 1.42
C TYR A 73 0.80 6.95 2.85
N THR A 74 0.26 5.76 3.11
CA THR A 74 0.27 5.15 4.44
C THR A 74 1.71 4.90 4.94
N LYS A 75 2.61 4.42 4.06
CA LYS A 75 4.02 4.23 4.39
C LYS A 75 4.71 5.56 4.72
N THR A 76 4.57 6.54 3.85
CA THR A 76 5.15 7.88 4.03
C THR A 76 4.68 8.52 5.33
N ALA A 77 3.39 8.37 5.68
CA ALA A 77 2.87 8.85 6.94
C ALA A 77 3.58 8.19 8.13
N ALA A 78 3.68 6.86 8.15
CA ALA A 78 4.36 6.13 9.22
C ALA A 78 5.84 6.55 9.36
N ASP A 79 6.57 6.60 8.24
CA ASP A 79 7.99 6.96 8.21
C ASP A 79 8.20 8.41 8.70
N THR A 80 7.33 9.35 8.30
CA THR A 80 7.41 10.76 8.73
C THR A 80 7.19 10.90 10.23
N TYR A 81 6.21 10.19 10.80
CA TYR A 81 5.96 10.23 12.25
C TYR A 81 7.11 9.62 13.05
N ASP A 82 7.69 8.51 12.58
CA ASP A 82 8.89 7.90 13.19
C ASP A 82 10.07 8.88 13.17
N GLU A 83 10.32 9.55 12.04
CA GLU A 83 11.41 10.52 11.90
C GLU A 83 11.24 11.71 12.84
N VAL A 84 10.02 12.24 12.96
CA VAL A 84 9.71 13.36 13.86
C VAL A 84 9.91 12.95 15.33
N ASP A 85 9.46 11.76 15.76
CA ASP A 85 9.69 11.27 17.13
C ASP A 85 11.19 11.06 17.39
N HIS A 86 11.93 10.55 16.41
CA HIS A 86 13.38 10.38 16.54
C HIS A 86 14.10 11.71 16.77
N LYS A 87 13.84 12.71 15.92
CA LYS A 87 14.41 14.06 16.04
C LYS A 87 14.03 14.73 17.36
N LEU A 88 12.79 14.56 17.80
CA LEU A 88 12.34 15.10 19.09
C LEU A 88 13.06 14.42 20.26
N ALA A 89 13.21 13.10 20.23
CA ALA A 89 13.91 12.35 21.27
C ALA A 89 15.40 12.71 21.35
N GLU A 90 16.05 12.92 20.20
CA GLU A 90 17.43 13.39 20.11
C GLU A 90 17.59 14.78 20.72
N ALA A 91 16.76 15.75 20.32
CA ALA A 91 16.78 17.10 20.86
C ALA A 91 16.58 17.15 22.38
N LEU A 92 15.68 16.31 22.92
CA LEU A 92 15.45 16.20 24.37
C LEU A 92 16.66 15.59 25.11
N ARG A 93 17.31 14.58 24.52
CA ARG A 93 18.53 13.96 25.08
C ARG A 93 19.69 14.96 25.12
N ASP A 94 19.87 15.72 24.04
CA ASP A 94 20.93 16.72 23.94
C ASP A 94 20.71 17.88 24.91
N ALA A 95 19.48 18.38 25.03
CA ALA A 95 19.13 19.39 26.02
C ALA A 95 19.44 18.92 27.46
N LYS A 96 19.12 17.65 27.78
CA LYS A 96 19.42 17.06 29.09
C LYS A 96 20.92 16.91 29.35
N LYS A 97 21.70 16.53 28.32
CA LYS A 97 23.17 16.41 28.42
C LYS A 97 23.82 17.77 28.67
N ASN A 98 23.39 18.80 27.93
CA ASN A 98 23.89 20.17 28.06
C ASN A 98 23.52 20.82 29.40
N GLY A 99 22.34 20.48 29.96
CA GLY A 99 21.93 20.94 31.30
C GLY A 99 22.70 20.31 32.46
N LYS A 100 23.22 19.07 32.30
CA LYS A 100 24.01 18.37 33.34
C LYS A 100 25.48 18.82 33.40
N GLY A 101 26.03 19.42 32.35
CA GLY A 101 27.40 19.94 32.34
C GLY A 101 27.58 21.32 32.99
N LYS A 102 26.50 21.93 33.48
CA LYS A 102 26.47 23.30 34.04
C LYS A 102 26.31 23.34 35.57
N LYS A 103 26.52 22.22 36.26
CA LYS A 103 26.50 22.11 37.72
C LYS A 103 27.82 21.60 38.25
#